data_AF-A0A1T4WFD8-F1
#
_entry.id   AF-A0A1T4WFD8-F1
#
_cell.length_a   1.000
_cell.length_b   1.000
_cell.length_c   1.000
_cell.angle_alpha   90.00
_cell.angle_beta   90.00
_cell.angle_gamma   90.00
#
_symmetry.space_group_name_H-M   'P 1'
#
loop_
_entity.id
_entity.type
_entity.pdbx_description
1 polymer ?
#
loop_
_entity_poly.entity_id
_entity_poly.type
_entity_poly.pdbx_seq_one_letter_code
_entity_poly.pdbx_strand_id
1 'polypeptide(L)' 'MKIVYTYRVVCQKLSAPELGPYTTYGILAARDLRGCQQVVQFISDVSLDRAFVEALARRCTAAQLDPCHLLDVVEDAISG' A
#
# COMPACT_ATOMS: atom_id res chain seq x y z
N MET A 1 8.87 1.09 23.74
CA MET A 1 8.54 2.16 22.77
C MET A 1 7.64 1.54 21.70
N LYS A 2 6.47 2.10 21.42
CA LYS A 2 5.52 1.53 20.45
C LYS A 2 5.81 2.12 19.07
N ILE A 3 6.24 1.29 18.13
CA ILE A 3 6.29 1.63 16.71
C ILE A 3 4.85 1.52 16.20
N VAL A 4 4.38 2.52 15.47
CA VAL A 4 3.06 2.51 14.85
C VAL A 4 3.23 2.47 13.34
N TYR A 5 2.64 1.47 12.69
CA TYR A 5 2.63 1.38 11.23
C TYR A 5 1.39 2.08 10.67
N THR A 6 1.59 2.87 9.62
CA THR A 6 0.54 3.53 8.86
C THR A 6 0.63 3.12 7.40
N TYR A 7 -0.50 2.76 6.82
CA TYR A 7 -0.61 2.38 5.41
C TYR A 7 -1.51 3.38 4.70
N ARG A 8 -1.05 3.87 3.55
CA ARG A 8 -1.76 4.90 2.77
C ARG A 8 -1.83 4.49 1.31
N VAL A 9 -2.96 4.78 0.68
CA VAL A 9 -3.10 4.66 -0.77
C VAL A 9 -2.30 5.77 -1.46
N VAL A 10 -1.65 5.42 -2.57
CA VAL A 10 -0.94 6.38 -3.42
C VAL A 10 -1.47 6.22 -4.84
N CYS A 11 -1.90 7.33 -5.44
CA CYS A 11 -2.28 7.36 -6.85
C CYS A 11 -1.02 7.42 -7.72
N GLN A 12 -0.95 6.56 -8.72
CA GLN A 12 0.14 6.50 -9.68
C GLN A 12 -0.41 6.56 -11.09
N LYS A 13 0.33 7.21 -11.99
CA LYS A 13 0.11 7.10 -13.43
C LYS A 13 1.27 6.30 -14.01
N LEU A 14 0.97 5.11 -14.48
CA LEU A 14 1.93 4.22 -15.13
C LEU A 14 1.62 4.16 -16.61
N SER A 15 2.56 3.64 -17.40
CA SER A 15 2.35 3.42 -18.83
C SER A 15 2.85 2.04 -19.19
N ALA A 16 1.98 1.24 -19.80
CA ALA A 16 2.34 -0.05 -20.37
C ALA A 16 2.48 0.09 -21.89
N PRO A 17 3.42 -0.62 -22.54
CA PRO A 17 3.59 -0.59 -23.99
C PRO A 17 2.30 -0.93 -24.76
N GLU A 18 1.48 -1.81 -24.20
CA GLU A 18 0.29 -2.39 -24.84
C GLU A 18 -1.00 -1.61 -24.52
N LEU A 19 -1.04 -0.91 -23.37
CA LEU A 19 -2.22 -0.22 -22.86
C LEU A 19 -2.12 1.31 -22.94
N GLY A 20 -0.91 1.85 -23.12
CA GLY A 20 -0.64 3.27 -22.94
C GLY A 20 -0.69 3.70 -21.47
N PRO A 21 -0.88 5.00 -21.18
CA PRO A 21 -0.92 5.52 -19.83
C PRO A 21 -2.21 5.11 -19.10
N TYR A 22 -2.10 4.55 -17.91
CA TYR A 22 -3.20 4.19 -17.04
C TYR A 22 -3.00 4.70 -15.61
N THR A 23 -4.10 4.88 -14.88
CA THR A 23 -4.07 5.26 -13.47
C THR A 23 -4.21 4.01 -12.63
N THR A 24 -3.30 3.82 -11.68
CA THR A 24 -3.29 2.71 -10.75
C THR A 24 -3.07 3.22 -9.33
N TYR A 25 -3.35 2.38 -8.35
CA TYR A 25 -3.22 2.70 -6.94
C TYR A 25 -2.27 1.72 -6.26
N GLY A 26 -1.28 2.26 -5.57
CA GLY A 26 -0.32 1.52 -4.76
C GLY A 26 -0.55 1.73 -3.25
N ILE A 27 0.18 0.98 -2.43
CA ILE A 27 0.19 1.10 -0.97
C ILE A 27 1.57 1.51 -0.49
N LEU A 28 1.61 2.58 0.31
CA LEU A 28 2.80 3.03 1.02
C LEU A 28 2.67 2.70 2.50
N ALA A 29 3.65 1.96 3.03
CA ALA A 29 3.81 1.71 4.44
C ALA A 29 4.84 2.67 5.03
N ALA A 30 4.45 3.35 6.09
CA ALA A 30 5.34 4.16 6.91
C ALA A 30 5.29 3.70 8.35
N ARG A 31 6.41 3.84 9.05
CA ARG A 31 6.48 3.69 10.51
C ARG A 31 6.59 5.08 11.14
N ASP A 32 5.82 5.31 12.20
CA ASP A 32 6.00 6.48 13.05
C ASP A 32 7.06 6.20 14.12
N LEU A 33 8.13 6.99 14.08
CA LEU A 33 9.19 6.99 15.08
C LEU A 33 9.27 8.39 15.70
N ARG A 34 8.60 8.59 16.84
CA ARG A 34 8.62 9.85 17.60
C ARG A 34 8.16 11.06 16.77
N GLY A 35 7.12 10.90 15.96
CA GLY A 35 6.61 11.95 15.09
C GLY A 35 7.33 12.07 13.73
N CYS A 36 8.37 11.28 13.50
CA CYS A 36 8.96 11.11 12.18
C CYS A 36 8.29 9.94 11.46
N GLN A 37 7.53 10.24 10.40
CA GLN A 37 7.04 9.22 9.47
C GLN A 37 8.18 8.79 8.56
N GLN A 38 8.62 7.55 8.71
CA GLN A 38 9.62 6.95 7.82
C GLN A 38 8.95 5.93 6.91
N VAL A 39 9.04 6.13 5.59
CA VAL A 39 8.61 5.13 4.61
C VAL A 39 9.49 3.89 4.75
N VAL A 40 8.85 2.73 4.88
CA VAL A 40 9.52 1.43 5.09
C VAL A 40 9.26 0.45 3.97
N GLN A 41 8.11 0.56 3.31
CA GLN A 41 7.75 -0.27 2.16
C GLN A 41 6.86 0.53 1.23
N PHE A 42 6.97 0.25 -0.07
CA PHE A 42 6.05 0.77 -1.06
C PHE A 42 5.78 -0.31 -2.10
N ILE A 43 4.50 -0.63 -2.30
CA ILE A 43 4.03 -1.55 -3.33
C ILE A 43 3.28 -0.72 -4.37
N SER A 44 3.85 -0.68 -5.58
CA SER A 44 3.21 0.00 -6.72
C SER A 44 2.22 -0.91 -7.43
N ASP A 45 1.29 -0.31 -8.16
CA ASP A 45 0.39 -1.02 -9.07
C ASP A 45 -0.39 -2.18 -8.42
N VAL A 46 -1.01 -1.92 -7.27
CA VAL A 46 -1.79 -2.93 -6.53
C VAL A 46 -3.11 -3.20 -7.22
N SER A 47 -3.84 -2.15 -7.59
CA SER A 47 -5.12 -2.28 -8.30
C SER A 47 -5.52 -0.97 -8.96
N LEU A 48 -6.37 -1.07 -9.98
CA LEU A 48 -7.06 0.07 -10.61
C LEU A 48 -8.22 0.60 -9.74
N ASP A 49 -8.71 -0.19 -8.78
CA ASP A 49 -9.78 0.24 -7.86
C ASP A 49 -9.20 0.89 -6.59
N ARG A 50 -9.37 2.21 -6.52
CA ARG A 50 -8.97 3.00 -5.35
C ARG A 50 -9.63 2.54 -4.05
N ALA A 51 -10.93 2.22 -4.09
CA ALA A 51 -11.70 1.90 -2.88
C ALA A 51 -11.21 0.59 -2.27
N PHE A 52 -10.87 -0.39 -3.11
CA PHE A 52 -10.23 -1.62 -2.71
C PHE A 52 -8.88 -1.37 -2.02
N VAL A 53 -7.99 -0.60 -2.64
CA VAL A 53 -6.66 -0.30 -2.08
C VAL A 53 -6.77 0.52 -0.78
N GLU A 54 -7.72 1.44 -0.69
CA GLU A 54 -8.01 2.18 0.55
C GLU A 54 -8.52 1.26 1.66
N ALA A 55 -9.40 0.31 1.35
CA ALA A 55 -9.89 -0.66 2.32
C ALA A 55 -8.76 -1.57 2.82
N LEU A 56 -7.88 -2.03 1.92
CA LEU A 56 -6.71 -2.84 2.26
C LEU A 56 -5.75 -2.07 3.18
N ALA A 57 -5.38 -0.83 2.81
CA ALA A 57 -4.53 0.02 3.62
C ALA A 57 -5.12 0.30 5.02
N ARG A 58 -6.44 0.53 5.13
CA ARG A 58 -7.11 0.70 6.42
C ARG A 58 -7.04 -0.57 7.26
N ARG A 59 -7.25 -1.75 6.67
CA ARG A 59 -7.13 -3.05 7.35
C ARG A 59 -5.70 -3.29 7.85
N CYS A 60 -4.69 -3.06 7.00
CA CYS A 60 -3.28 -3.18 7.39
C CYS A 60 -2.91 -2.23 8.53
N THR A 61 -3.42 -0.99 8.49
CA THR A 61 -3.22 -0.01 9.57
C THR A 61 -3.90 -0.44 10.87
N ALA A 62 -5.15 -0.91 10.81
CA ALA A 62 -5.89 -1.36 12.00
C ALA A 62 -5.27 -2.60 12.64
N ALA A 63 -4.77 -3.53 11.82
CA ALA A 63 -4.07 -4.74 12.27
C ALA A 63 -2.63 -4.47 12.75
N GLN A 64 -2.10 -3.26 12.52
CA GLN A 64 -0.67 -2.95 12.71
C GLN A 64 0.23 -3.98 12.02
N LEU A 65 -0.12 -4.32 10.78
CA LEU A 65 0.60 -5.28 9.96
C LEU A 65 2.10 -4.93 9.93
N ASP A 66 2.98 -5.92 10.03
CA ASP A 66 4.40 -5.67 9.80
C ASP A 66 4.65 -5.47 8.29
N PRO A 67 5.40 -4.43 7.88
CA PRO A 67 5.65 -4.14 6.47
C PRO A 67 6.22 -5.32 5.67
N CYS A 68 6.94 -6.25 6.32
CA CYS A 68 7.49 -7.44 5.64
C CYS A 68 6.41 -8.36 5.05
N HIS A 69 5.20 -8.34 5.62
CA HIS A 69 4.05 -9.12 5.16
C HIS A 69 3.12 -8.34 4.23
N LEU A 70 3.43 -7.07 3.94
CA LEU A 70 2.57 -6.24 3.09
C LEU A 70 2.42 -6.84 1.69
N LEU A 71 3.52 -7.37 1.13
CA LEU A 71 3.49 -7.99 -0.20
C LEU A 71 2.58 -9.22 -0.21
N ASP A 72 2.75 -10.15 0.73
CA ASP A 72 1.91 -11.35 0.84
C ASP A 72 0.42 -11.00 0.95
N VAL A 73 0.07 -10.01 1.79
CA VAL A 73 -1.32 -9.55 1.97
C VAL A 73 -1.88 -8.91 0.70
N VAL A 74 -1.06 -8.16 -0.03
CA VAL A 74 -1.46 -7.60 -1.34
C VAL A 74 -1.69 -8.70 -2.35
N GLU A 75 -0.78 -9.67 -2.46
CA GLU A 75 -0.86 -10.79 -3.39
C GLU A 75 -2.08 -11.69 -3.12
N ASP A 76 -2.38 -11.96 -1.85
CA ASP A 76 -3.58 -12.68 -1.42
C ASP A 76 -4.86 -11.91 -1.80
N ALA A 77 -4.86 -10.59 -1.59
CA ALA A 77 -6.03 -9.77 -1.86
C ALA A 77 -6.33 -9.58 -3.36
N ILE A 78 -5.32 -9.63 -4.23
CA ILE A 78 -5.51 -9.56 -5.70
C ILE A 78 -5.82 -10.93 -6.32
N SER A 79 -5.45 -12.02 -5.64
CA SER A 79 -5.64 -13.39 -6.13
C SER A 79 -6.96 -14.04 -5.68
N GLY A 80 -7.62 -13.47 -4.66
CA GLY A 80 -8.92 -13.93 -4.13
C GLY A 80 -10.12 -13.32 -4.85
#